data_AF-A0A9D3YJE1-F1
#
_entry.id   AF-A0A9D3YJE1-F1
#
_cell.length_a   1.000
_cell.length_b   1.000
_cell.length_c   1.000
_cell.angle_alpha   90.00
_cell.angle_beta   90.00
_cell.angle_gamma   90.00
#
_symmetry.space_group_name_H-M   'P 1'
#
loop_
_entity.id
_entity.type
_entity.pdbx_description
1 polymer ?
#
loop_
_entity_poly.entity_id
_entity_poly.type
_entity_poly.pdbx_seq_one_letter_code
_entity_poly.pdbx_strand_id
1 'polypeptide(L)'
;MLLLLLLLLRLLLLLLLLLLLLLLLLLLLLLLLLLLLVVLLLLVPLLLPPPPPRLLLLLLLLLPLLLLLLPLLLLLPLLLLLLLLLLLLLLLLLLLLLLLLLLLLLLLLLLLLLLLRLLLLLLLQLLLLLLLLLLLLLLLLLLLLLLLLHHHHHHHHHHHHHHHHHHHSQ
;
A
#
# COMPACT_ATOMS: atom_id res chain seq x y z
N MET A 1 1.73 3.47 -10.29
CA MET A 1 1.80 2.14 -9.62
C MET A 1 0.43 1.67 -9.11
N LEU A 2 -0.28 2.46 -8.29
CA LEU A 2 -1.56 2.05 -7.70
C LEU A 2 -2.69 1.79 -8.73
N LEU A 3 -2.79 2.65 -9.75
CA LEU A 3 -3.71 2.45 -10.89
C LEU A 3 -3.46 1.15 -11.66
N LEU A 4 -2.19 0.80 -11.88
CA LEU A 4 -1.80 -0.44 -12.55
C LEU A 4 -2.19 -1.67 -11.72
N LEU A 5 -1.95 -1.61 -10.40
CA LEU A 5 -2.32 -2.68 -9.46
C LEU A 5 -3.85 -2.90 -9.44
N LEU A 6 -4.62 -1.81 -9.39
CA LEU A 6 -6.09 -1.89 -9.44
C LEU A 6 -6.60 -2.46 -10.76
N LEU A 7 -5.97 -2.08 -11.88
CA LEU A 7 -6.35 -2.60 -13.20
C LEU A 7 -6.05 -4.10 -13.31
N LEU A 8 -4.88 -4.54 -12.83
CA LEU A 8 -4.49 -5.94 -12.79
C LEU A 8 -5.44 -6.77 -11.90
N LEU A 9 -5.82 -6.23 -10.74
CA LEU A 9 -6.80 -6.87 -9.85
C LEU A 9 -8.16 -7.01 -10.53
N ARG A 10 -8.66 -5.96 -11.19
CA ARG A 10 -9.94 -5.99 -11.90
C ARG A 10 -9.92 -7.05 -13.00
N LEU A 11 -8.82 -7.16 -13.74
CA LEU A 11 -8.65 -8.16 -14.79
C LEU A 11 -8.60 -9.58 -14.21
N LEU A 12 -7.87 -9.79 -13.11
CA LEU A 12 -7.82 -11.07 -12.40
C LEU A 12 -9.22 -11.49 -11.92
N LEU A 13 -9.98 -10.55 -11.36
CA LEU A 13 -11.33 -10.82 -10.85
C LEU A 13 -12.31 -11.15 -11.98
N LEU A 14 -12.21 -10.45 -13.12
CA LEU A 14 -12.98 -10.76 -14.33
C LEU A 14 -12.63 -12.15 -14.89
N LEU A 15 -11.34 -12.51 -14.93
CA LEU A 15 -10.90 -13.83 -15.36
C LEU A 15 -11.46 -14.93 -14.45
N LEU A 16 -11.42 -14.71 -13.14
CA LEU A 16 -11.94 -15.65 -12.16
C LEU A 16 -13.46 -15.82 -12.26
N LEU A 17 -14.19 -14.73 -12.50
CA LEU A 17 -15.63 -14.76 -12.77
C LEU A 17 -15.95 -15.55 -14.05
N LEU A 18 -15.18 -15.33 -15.12
CA LEU A 18 -15.36 -16.04 -16.39
C LEU A 18 -15.12 -17.55 -16.20
N LEU A 19 -14.07 -17.93 -15.47
CA LEU A 19 -13.76 -19.32 -15.13
C LEU A 19 -14.92 -19.98 -14.36
N LEU A 20 -15.48 -19.26 -13.38
CA LEU A 20 -16.63 -19.74 -12.61
C LEU A 20 -17.86 -19.97 -13.50
N LEU A 21 -18.17 -19.02 -14.39
CA LEU A 21 -19.27 -19.13 -15.33
C LEU A 21 -19.12 -20.35 -16.25
N LEU A 22 -17.91 -20.53 -16.81
CA LEU A 22 -17.59 -21.66 -17.67
C LEU A 22 -17.79 -23.00 -16.95
N LEU A 23 -17.31 -23.08 -15.71
CA LEU A 23 -17.43 -24.29 -14.91
C LEU A 23 -18.90 -24.60 -14.55
N LEU A 24 -19.68 -23.58 -14.22
CA LEU A 24 -21.11 -23.74 -13.96
C LEU A 24 -21.87 -24.22 -15.20
N LEU A 25 -21.52 -23.69 -16.39
CA LEU A 25 -22.06 -24.15 -17.67
C LEU A 25 -21.70 -25.63 -17.94
N LEU A 26 -20.44 -26.01 -17.73
CA LEU A 26 -19.97 -27.39 -17.92
C LEU A 26 -20.73 -28.35 -17.00
N LEU A 27 -20.92 -27.95 -15.74
CA LEU A 27 -21.68 -28.74 -14.77
C LEU A 27 -23.14 -28.92 -15.20
N LEU A 28 -23.78 -27.84 -15.63
CA LEU A 28 -25.16 -27.88 -16.11
C LEU A 28 -25.30 -28.85 -17.29
N LEU A 29 -24.37 -28.80 -18.24
CA LEU A 29 -24.33 -29.70 -19.39
C LEU A 29 -24.17 -31.17 -18.95
N LEU A 30 -23.25 -31.44 -18.02
CA LEU A 30 -23.02 -32.78 -17.46
C LEU A 30 -24.28 -33.34 -16.78
N LEU A 31 -24.95 -32.50 -15.99
CA LEU A 31 -26.18 -32.86 -15.30
C LEU A 31 -27.33 -33.15 -16.29
N LEU A 32 -27.46 -32.33 -17.33
CA LEU A 32 -28.44 -32.55 -18.41
C LEU A 32 -28.18 -33.88 -19.14
N LEU A 33 -26.91 -34.16 -19.46
CA LEU A 33 -26.53 -35.41 -20.13
C LEU A 33 -26.78 -36.63 -19.24
N LEU A 34 -26.49 -36.54 -17.94
CA LEU A 34 -26.82 -37.61 -17.00
C LEU A 34 -28.33 -37.81 -16.89
N LEU A 35 -29.10 -36.72 -16.76
CA LEU A 35 -30.57 -36.80 -16.71
C LEU A 35 -31.12 -37.49 -17.95
N LEU A 36 -30.63 -37.11 -19.14
CA LEU A 36 -31.00 -37.74 -20.40
C LEU A 36 -30.68 -39.25 -20.41
N LEU A 37 -29.48 -39.63 -19.92
CA LEU A 37 -29.07 -41.03 -19.81
C LEU A 37 -30.01 -41.82 -18.88
N VAL A 38 -30.36 -41.26 -17.73
CA VAL A 38 -31.29 -41.87 -16.76
C VAL A 38 -32.68 -42.05 -17.38
N VAL A 39 -33.21 -41.01 -18.03
CA VAL A 39 -34.50 -41.08 -18.72
C VAL A 39 -34.47 -42.16 -19.81
N LEU A 40 -33.43 -42.18 -20.64
CA LEU A 40 -33.26 -43.19 -21.68
C LEU A 40 -33.25 -44.61 -21.09
N LEU A 41 -32.48 -44.82 -20.01
CA LEU A 41 -32.34 -46.11 -19.34
C LEU A 41 -33.67 -46.60 -18.74
N LEU A 42 -34.51 -45.70 -18.25
CA LEU A 42 -35.83 -46.01 -17.69
C LEU A 42 -36.89 -46.22 -18.78
N LEU A 43 -36.82 -45.48 -19.88
CA LEU A 43 -37.89 -45.39 -20.88
C LEU A 43 -37.71 -46.38 -22.04
N VAL A 44 -36.46 -46.74 -22.39
CA VAL A 44 -36.16 -47.73 -23.45
C VAL A 44 -36.80 -49.11 -23.17
N PRO A 45 -36.74 -49.69 -21.96
CA PRO A 45 -37.42 -50.96 -21.66
C PRO A 45 -38.95 -50.91 -21.81
N LEU A 46 -39.56 -49.73 -21.77
CA LEU A 46 -41.01 -49.54 -21.95
C LEU A 46 -41.42 -49.42 -23.42
N LEU A 47 -40.54 -48.91 -24.28
CA LEU A 47 -40.82 -48.69 -25.70
C LEU A 47 -40.49 -49.90 -26.59
N LEU A 48 -39.66 -50.82 -26.11
CA LEU A 48 -39.20 -51.98 -26.85
C LEU A 48 -39.88 -53.27 -26.36
N PRO A 49 -39.90 -54.35 -27.16
CA PRO A 49 -40.31 -55.67 -26.69
C PRO A 49 -39.54 -56.05 -25.42
N PRO A 50 -40.13 -56.90 -24.55
CA PRO A 50 -39.56 -57.21 -23.25
C PRO A 50 -38.08 -57.61 -23.40
N PRO A 51 -37.16 -56.90 -22.74
CA PRO A 51 -35.74 -57.13 -22.93
C PRO A 51 -35.37 -58.54 -22.45
N PRO A 52 -34.40 -59.20 -23.10
CA PRO A 52 -33.91 -60.49 -22.63
C PRO A 52 -33.49 -60.41 -21.15
N PRO A 53 -33.69 -61.49 -20.37
CA PRO A 53 -33.48 -61.48 -18.91
C PRO A 53 -32.07 -61.08 -18.49
N ARG A 54 -31.07 -61.29 -19.35
CA ARG A 54 -29.69 -60.82 -19.14
C ARG A 54 -29.58 -59.30 -19.06
N LEU A 55 -30.34 -58.57 -19.90
CA LEU A 55 -30.36 -57.10 -19.86
C LEU A 55 -31.09 -56.57 -18.62
N LEU A 56 -32.13 -57.26 -18.17
CA LEU A 56 -32.82 -56.91 -16.91
C LEU A 56 -31.88 -57.02 -15.70
N LEU A 57 -31.09 -58.10 -15.62
CA LEU A 57 -30.07 -58.28 -14.58
C LEU A 57 -29.01 -57.17 -14.62
N LEU A 58 -28.58 -56.78 -15.82
CA LEU A 58 -27.60 -55.72 -16.01
C LEU A 58 -28.19 -54.37 -15.57
N LEU A 59 -29.43 -54.06 -15.94
CA LEU A 59 -30.16 -52.87 -15.51
C LEU A 59 -30.31 -52.79 -13.99
N LEU A 60 -30.69 -53.92 -13.37
CA LEU A 60 -30.83 -54.04 -11.92
C LEU A 60 -29.52 -53.75 -11.18
N LEU A 61 -28.38 -54.14 -11.75
CA LEU A 61 -27.06 -53.89 -11.18
C LEU A 61 -26.56 -52.46 -11.44
N LEU A 62 -26.91 -51.87 -12.59
CA LEU A 62 -26.49 -50.52 -12.99
C LEU A 62 -27.24 -49.41 -12.22
N LEU A 63 -28.53 -49.62 -11.92
CA LEU A 63 -29.38 -48.65 -11.24
C LEU A 63 -28.81 -48.17 -9.87
N PRO A 64 -28.43 -49.05 -8.92
CA PRO A 64 -27.87 -48.62 -7.64
C PRO A 64 -26.49 -47.96 -7.79
N LEU A 65 -25.68 -48.38 -8.77
CA LEU A 65 -24.41 -47.72 -9.08
C LEU A 65 -24.64 -46.27 -9.52
N LEU A 66 -25.62 -46.06 -10.41
CA LEU A 66 -25.99 -44.73 -10.89
C LEU A 66 -26.57 -43.86 -9.76
N LEU A 67 -27.37 -44.45 -8.87
CA LEU A 67 -27.89 -43.77 -7.68
C LEU A 67 -26.77 -43.33 -6.73
N LEU A 68 -25.70 -44.14 -6.59
CA LEU A 68 -24.52 -43.79 -5.80
C LEU A 68 -23.67 -42.69 -6.46
N LEU A 69 -23.59 -42.69 -7.80
CA LEU A 69 -22.78 -41.73 -8.55
C LEU A 69 -23.41 -40.32 -8.58
N LEU A 70 -24.74 -40.23 -8.57
CA LEU A 70 -25.48 -38.96 -8.57
C LEU A 70 -25.03 -37.98 -7.46
N PRO A 71 -25.02 -38.35 -6.15
CA PRO A 71 -24.58 -37.43 -5.10
C PRO A 71 -23.10 -37.07 -5.22
N LEU A 72 -22.23 -37.98 -5.67
CA LEU A 72 -20.81 -37.68 -5.91
C LEU A 72 -20.65 -36.62 -6.99
N LEU A 73 -21.42 -36.74 -8.08
CA LEU A 73 -21.45 -35.78 -9.17
C LEU A 73 -21.91 -34.39 -8.72
N LEU A 74 -22.86 -34.34 -7.78
CA LEU A 74 -23.36 -33.09 -7.20
C LEU A 74 -22.40 -32.48 -6.17
N LEU A 75 -21.63 -33.30 -5.44
CA LEU A 75 -20.67 -32.83 -4.44
C LEU A 75 -19.42 -32.21 -5.07
N LEU A 76 -18.92 -32.77 -6.17
CA LEU A 76 -17.72 -32.28 -6.86
C LEU A 76 -17.76 -30.78 -7.22
N PRO A 77 -18.81 -30.24 -7.86
CA PRO A 77 -18.89 -28.81 -8.16
C PRO A 77 -19.02 -27.94 -6.91
N LEU A 78 -19.69 -28.44 -5.86
CA LEU A 78 -19.83 -27.72 -4.60
C LEU A 78 -18.47 -27.57 -3.91
N LEU A 79 -17.66 -28.62 -3.91
CA LEU A 79 -16.30 -28.59 -3.39
C LEU A 79 -15.41 -27.63 -4.19
N LEU A 80 -15.55 -27.62 -5.53
CA LEU A 80 -14.80 -26.70 -6.37
C LEU A 80 -15.23 -25.25 -6.16
N LEU A 81 -16.53 -24.98 -6.01
CA LEU A 81 -17.06 -23.66 -5.67
C LEU A 81 -16.49 -23.18 -4.32
N LEU A 82 -16.45 -24.05 -3.31
CA LEU A 82 -15.86 -23.75 -2.02
C LEU A 82 -14.36 -23.40 -2.13
N LEU A 83 -13.61 -24.19 -2.91
CA LEU A 83 -12.18 -23.93 -3.16
C LEU A 83 -11.98 -22.57 -3.84
N LEU A 84 -12.81 -22.24 -4.82
CA LEU A 84 -12.75 -20.96 -5.51
C LEU A 84 -13.04 -19.79 -4.56
N LEU A 85 -14.06 -19.93 -3.70
CA LEU A 85 -14.40 -18.94 -2.70
C LEU A 85 -13.24 -18.71 -1.72
N LEU A 86 -12.59 -19.80 -1.28
CA LEU A 86 -11.42 -19.72 -0.40
C LEU A 86 -10.26 -18.99 -1.09
N LEU A 87 -10.00 -19.30 -2.37
CA LEU A 87 -8.96 -18.62 -3.15
C LEU A 87 -9.25 -17.12 -3.29
N LEU A 88 -10.51 -16.75 -3.54
CA LEU A 88 -10.95 -15.35 -3.62
C LEU A 88 -10.74 -14.63 -2.28
N LEU A 89 -11.11 -15.26 -1.16
CA LEU A 89 -10.90 -14.71 0.17
C LEU A 89 -9.41 -14.49 0.47
N LEU A 90 -8.56 -15.45 0.12
CA LEU A 90 -7.11 -15.33 0.28
C LEU A 90 -6.54 -14.17 -0.53
N LEU A 91 -6.98 -14.03 -1.78
CA LEU A 91 -6.58 -12.92 -2.65
C LEU A 91 -7.00 -11.56 -2.06
N LEU A 92 -8.21 -11.47 -1.53
CA LEU A 92 -8.71 -10.25 -0.88
C LEU A 92 -7.88 -9.89 0.36
N LEU A 93 -7.55 -10.89 1.19
CA LEU A 93 -6.69 -10.69 2.37
C LEU A 93 -5.30 -10.19 1.98
N LEU A 94 -4.70 -10.78 0.94
CA LEU A 94 -3.40 -10.35 0.42
C LEU A 94 -3.44 -8.90 -0.06
N LEU A 95 -4.50 -8.51 -0.76
CA LEU A 95 -4.70 -7.14 -1.21
C LEU A 95 -4.80 -6.16 -0.03
N LEU A 96 -5.58 -6.51 0.99
CA LEU A 96 -5.70 -5.70 2.20
C LEU A 96 -4.36 -5.50 2.90
N LEU A 97 -3.56 -6.57 3.02
CA LEU A 97 -2.22 -6.50 3.58
C LEU A 97 -1.29 -5.58 2.78
N LEU A 98 -1.34 -5.67 1.45
CA LEU A 98 -0.55 -4.80 0.57
C LEU A 98 -0.94 -3.32 0.73
N LEU A 99 -2.25 -3.04 0.84
CA LEU A 99 -2.74 -1.68 1.07
C LEU A 99 -2.27 -1.14 2.42
N LEU A 100 -2.33 -1.96 3.48
CA LEU A 100 -1.83 -1.60 4.80
C LEU A 100 -0.34 -1.28 4.78
N LEU A 101 0.46 -2.10 4.09
CA LEU A 101 1.90 -1.87 3.92
C LEU A 101 2.19 -0.55 3.20
N LEU A 102 1.44 -0.25 2.14
CA LEU A 102 1.57 1.01 1.42
C LEU A 102 1.22 2.21 2.30
N LEU A 103 0.16 2.11 3.10
CA LEU A 103 -0.24 3.15 4.05
C LEU A 103 0.87 3.40 5.09
N LEU A 104 1.45 2.33 5.63
CA LEU A 104 2.57 2.42 6.56
C LEU A 104 3.79 3.12 5.93
N LEU A 105 4.12 2.78 4.68
CA LEU A 105 5.21 3.42 3.94
C LEU A 105 4.94 4.92 3.74
N LEU A 106 3.71 5.29 3.38
CA LEU A 106 3.31 6.68 3.23
C LEU A 106 3.45 7.46 4.56
N LEU A 107 3.03 6.85 5.66
CA LEU A 107 3.16 7.43 7.00
C LEU A 107 4.64 7.64 7.37
N LEU A 108 5.49 6.66 7.09
CA LEU A 108 6.94 6.77 7.32
C LEU A 108 7.55 7.92 6.50
N LEU A 109 7.17 8.04 5.23
CA LEU A 109 7.63 9.12 4.36
C LEU A 109 7.20 10.50 4.90
N LEU A 110 5.95 10.62 5.36
CA LEU A 110 5.45 11.86 5.97
C LEU A 110 6.24 12.21 7.24
N LEU A 111 6.52 11.22 8.09
CA LEU A 111 7.32 11.40 9.30
C LEU A 111 8.74 11.87 8.95
N LEU A 112 9.37 11.28 7.93
CA LEU A 112 10.69 11.69 7.45
C LEU A 112 10.70 13.14 6.96
N LEU A 113 9.68 13.55 6.19
CA LEU A 113 9.53 14.92 5.72
C LEU A 113 9.37 15.90 6.88
N LEU A 114 8.60 15.53 7.90
CA LEU A 114 8.41 16.34 9.11
C LEU A 114 9.74 16.49 9.87
N LEU A 115 10.50 15.41 10.04
CA LEU A 115 11.81 15.42 10.67
C LEU A 115 12.79 16.33 9.90
N LEU A 116 12.82 16.24 8.57
CA LEU A 116 13.66 17.08 7.72
C LEU A 116 13.31 18.57 7.87
N ARG A 117 12.02 18.89 7.91
CA ARG A 117 11.55 20.26 8.13
C ARG A 117 11.99 20.79 9.50
N LEU A 118 11.88 19.98 10.54
CA LEU A 118 12.32 20.35 11.89
C LEU A 118 13.84 20.57 11.94
N LEU A 119 14.63 19.71 11.30
CA LEU A 119 16.07 19.87 11.19
C LEU A 119 16.44 21.19 10.47
N LEU A 120 15.76 21.52 9.38
CA LEU A 120 15.97 22.76 8.64
C LEU A 120 15.67 23.99 9.51
N LEU A 121 14.59 23.96 10.28
CA LEU A 121 14.24 25.05 11.21
C LEU A 121 15.31 25.23 12.29
N LEU A 122 15.83 24.13 12.85
CA LEU A 122 16.90 24.16 13.84
C LEU A 122 18.20 24.74 13.24
N LEU A 123 18.55 24.34 12.02
CA LEU A 123 19.71 24.90 11.31
C LEU A 123 19.56 26.41 11.07
N LEU A 124 18.37 26.86 10.67
CA LEU A 124 18.07 28.28 10.48
C LEU A 124 18.19 29.07 11.78
N GLN A 125 17.71 28.53 12.89
CA GLN A 125 17.85 29.15 14.22
C GLN A 125 19.32 29.28 14.63
N LEU A 126 20.12 28.24 14.42
CA LEU A 126 21.55 28.27 14.69
C LEU A 126 22.27 29.33 13.85
N LEU A 127 21.92 29.44 12.56
CA LEU A 127 22.47 30.46 11.67
C LEU A 127 22.12 31.88 12.14
N LEU A 128 20.87 32.11 12.56
CA LEU A 128 20.43 33.39 13.12
C LEU A 128 21.21 33.75 14.38
N LEU A 129 21.41 32.78 15.28
CA LEU A 129 22.19 32.98 16.51
C LEU A 129 23.64 33.35 16.20
N LEU A 130 24.27 32.68 15.24
CA LEU A 130 25.63 32.99 14.79
C LEU A 130 25.72 34.42 14.22
N LEU A 131 24.75 34.83 13.41
CA LEU A 131 24.68 36.18 12.86
C LEU A 131 24.54 37.23 13.96
N LEU A 132 23.69 36.98 14.96
CA LEU A 132 23.53 37.87 16.12
C LEU A 132 24.83 38.02 16.91
N LEU A 133 25.54 36.90 17.15
CA LEU A 133 26.84 36.91 17.83
C LEU A 133 27.88 37.74 17.06
N LEU A 134 27.93 37.57 15.73
CA LEU A 134 28.83 38.35 14.87
C LEU A 134 28.51 39.85 14.93
N LEU A 135 27.22 40.22 14.92
CA LEU A 135 26.78 41.61 15.06
C LEU A 135 27.20 42.20 16.42
N LEU A 136 27.03 41.45 17.50
CA LEU A 136 27.47 41.86 18.84
C LEU A 136 28.99 42.09 18.89
N LEU A 137 29.77 41.20 18.29
CA LEU A 137 31.22 41.34 18.19
C LEU A 137 31.62 42.61 17.42
N LEU A 138 30.95 42.89 16.30
CA LEU A 138 31.17 44.10 15.52
C LEU A 138 30.86 45.36 16.32
N LEU A 139 29.74 45.37 17.07
CA LEU A 139 29.37 46.48 17.94
C LEU A 139 30.42 46.72 19.03
N LEU A 140 30.93 45.65 19.65
CA LEU A 140 32.00 45.73 20.66
C LEU A 140 33.28 46.32 20.07
N LEU A 141 33.66 45.90 18.86
CA LEU A 141 34.82 46.44 18.15
C LEU A 141 34.66 47.93 17.85
N LEU A 142 33.47 48.35 17.40
CA LEU A 142 33.15 49.75 17.15
C LEU A 142 33.25 50.59 18.44
N LEU A 143 32.72 50.07 19.55
CA LEU A 143 32.82 50.74 20.86
C LEU A 143 34.29 50.90 21.29
N LEU A 144 35.11 49.85 21.12
CA LEU A 144 36.53 49.91 21.41
C LEU A 144 37.25 50.97 20.57
N LEU A 145 36.93 51.05 19.28
CA LEU A 145 37.48 52.07 18.38
C LEU A 145 37.11 53.48 18.85
N LEU A 146 35.86 53.71 19.22
CA LEU A 146 35.40 55.00 19.74
C LEU A 146 36.13 55.39 21.03
N LEU A 147 36.36 54.45 21.94
CA LEU A 147 37.13 54.68 23.17
C LEU A 147 38.58 55.08 22.86
N LEU A 148 39.22 54.40 21.91
CA LEU A 148 40.58 54.73 21.47
C LEU A 148 40.66 56.15 20.86
N LEU A 149 39.72 56.51 20.01
CA LEU A 149 39.64 57.85 19.40
C LEU A 149 39.42 58.93 20.46
N HIS A 150 38.49 58.71 21.40
CA HIS A 150 38.22 59.64 22.49
C HIS A 150 39.45 59.87 23.38
N HIS A 151 40.16 58.79 23.73
CA HIS A 151 41.40 58.89 24.49
C HIS A 151 42.47 59.69 23.75
N HIS A 152 42.60 59.50 22.43
CA HIS A 152 43.56 60.24 21.61
C HIS A 152 43.25 61.74 21.56
N HIS A 153 41.97 62.13 21.43
CA HIS A 153 41.57 63.53 21.43
C HIS A 153 41.85 64.24 22.76
N HIS A 154 41.68 63.57 23.90
CA HIS A 154 41.98 64.17 25.20
C HIS A 154 43.48 64.46 25.40
N HIS A 155 44.37 63.63 24.87
CA HIS A 155 45.82 63.87 24.99
C HIS A 155 46.31 65.09 24.20
N HIS A 156 45.70 65.40 23.05
CA HIS A 156 46.12 66.55 22.24
C HIS A 156 45.73 67.90 22.85
N HIS A 157 44.64 67.98 23.61
CA HIS A 157 44.23 69.24 24.23
C HIS A 157 45.12 69.69 25.40
N HIS A 158 45.85 68.77 26.05
CA HIS A 158 46.74 69.13 27.16
C HIS A 158 48.07 69.75 26.71
N HIS A 159 48.51 69.54 25.46
CA HIS A 159 49.77 70.09 24.98
C HIS A 159 49.69 71.57 24.56
N HIS A 160 48.51 72.07 24.20
CA HIS A 160 48.37 73.48 23.79
C HIS A 160 48.32 74.49 24.94
N HIS A 161 48.00 74.06 26.17
CA HIS A 161 47.95 74.98 27.31
C HIS A 161 49.32 75.25 27.96
N HIS A 162 50.35 74.45 27.68
CA HIS A 162 51.67 74.67 28.26
C HIS A 162 52.56 75.67 27.49
N HIS A 163 52.22 76.03 26.25
CA HIS A 163 53.03 76.99 25.49
C HIS A 163 52.72 78.46 25.77
N HIS A 164 51.62 78.79 26.45
CA HIS A 164 51.28 80.19 26.76
C HIS A 164 51.84 80.72 28.08
N HIS A 165 52.42 79.87 28.95
CA HIS A 165 52.95 80.32 30.24
C HIS A 165 54.44 80.70 30.22
N HIS A 166 55.16 80.48 29.12
CA HIS A 166 56.59 80.81 29.05
C HIS A 166 56.93 82.23 28.55
N HIS A 167 55.92 83.05 28.20
CA HIS A 167 56.17 84.42 27.72
C HIS A 167 56.01 85.53 28.76
N HIS A 168 55.71 85.23 30.03
CA HIS A 168 55.38 86.26 31.02
C HIS A 168 56.35 86.38 32.21
N SER A 169 57.56 85.86 32.11
CA SER A 169 58.61 86.01 33.13
C SER A 169 59.91 86.56 32.53
N GLN A 170 59.85 87.80 32.04
CA GLN A 170 61.00 88.69 31.87
C GLN A 170 60.77 89.91 32.76
#